data_AF-A0A0E3LCY1-F1
#
_entry.id   AF-A0A0E3LCY1-F1
#
_cell.length_a   1.000
_cell.length_b   1.000
_cell.length_c   1.000
_cell.angle_alpha   90.00
_cell.angle_beta   90.00
_cell.angle_gamma   90.00
#
_symmetry.space_group_name_H-M   'P 1'
#
loop_
_entity.id
_entity.type
_entity.pdbx_description
1 polymer ?
#
loop_
_entity_poly.entity_id
_entity_poly.type
_entity_poly.pdbx_seq_one_letter_code
_entity_poly.pdbx_strand_id
1 'polypeptide(L)'
;MPYKAKAKDLYISSLFKYNLKYAKSLNPDKVFILSAKYGLIDLEREIEPYDKTLNNMPSEEIKKWEDCVIGQLKKEANPEEDEFIFLAGEKYRKYLLPHISKYKIPLE
;
A
#
# COMPACT_ATOMS: atom_id res chain seq x y z
N MET A 1 -21.72 -1.30 -2.83
CA MET A 1 -21.79 -2.62 -2.17
C MET A 1 -21.64 -2.39 -0.67
N PRO A 2 -22.60 -2.75 0.19
CA PRO A 2 -22.53 -2.47 1.64
C PRO A 2 -21.94 -3.63 2.47
N TYR A 3 -21.36 -4.65 1.85
CA TYR A 3 -20.82 -5.83 2.54
C TYR A 3 -19.29 -5.85 2.52
N LYS A 4 -18.71 -6.47 3.55
CA LYS A 4 -17.26 -6.72 3.60
C LYS A 4 -16.84 -7.60 2.43
N ALA A 5 -15.72 -7.26 1.80
CA ALA A 5 -15.12 -8.04 0.75
C ALA A 5 -13.60 -8.01 0.92
N LYS A 6 -12.91 -8.92 0.22
CA LYS A 6 -11.45 -8.92 0.20
C LYS A 6 -10.95 -7.60 -0.36
N ALA A 7 -9.86 -7.09 0.20
CA ALA A 7 -9.32 -5.79 -0.19
C ALA A 7 -9.11 -5.69 -1.70
N LYS A 8 -8.49 -6.71 -2.33
CA LYS A 8 -8.26 -6.76 -3.79
C LYS A 8 -9.54 -6.61 -4.64
N ASP A 9 -10.70 -7.01 -4.12
CA ASP A 9 -11.98 -6.98 -4.85
C ASP A 9 -12.67 -5.61 -4.74
N LEU A 10 -12.30 -4.80 -3.74
CA LEU A 10 -12.81 -3.45 -3.56
C LEU A 10 -12.09 -2.42 -4.44
N TYR A 11 -10.82 -2.62 -4.74
CA TYR A 11 -10.06 -1.73 -5.64
C TYR A 11 -10.27 -2.12 -7.10
N ILE A 12 -11.35 -1.60 -7.69
CA ILE A 12 -11.79 -2.01 -9.04
C ILE A 12 -11.21 -1.18 -10.19
N SER A 13 -10.44 -0.13 -9.90
CA SER A 13 -9.91 0.79 -10.92
C SER A 13 -8.94 0.08 -11.86
N SER A 14 -8.90 0.52 -13.12
CA SER A 14 -7.98 -0.05 -14.13
C SER A 14 -6.52 0.07 -13.68
N LEU A 15 -6.14 1.21 -13.11
CA LEU A 15 -4.80 1.45 -12.56
C LEU A 15 -4.42 0.39 -11.51
N PHE A 16 -5.30 0.16 -10.52
CA PHE A 16 -5.03 -0.83 -9.50
C PHE A 16 -4.90 -2.24 -10.08
N LYS A 17 -5.82 -2.62 -10.98
CA LYS A 17 -5.80 -3.95 -11.64
C LYS A 17 -4.50 -4.18 -12.42
N TYR A 18 -4.05 -3.17 -13.17
CA TYR A 18 -2.79 -3.27 -13.91
C TYR A 18 -1.57 -3.29 -12.99
N ASN A 19 -1.53 -2.46 -11.95
CA ASN A 19 -0.45 -2.48 -10.95
C ASN A 19 -0.40 -3.84 -10.24
N LEU A 20 -1.53 -4.40 -9.84
CA LEU A 20 -1.58 -5.71 -9.19
C LEU A 20 -1.13 -6.83 -10.14
N LYS A 21 -1.53 -6.77 -11.41
CA LYS A 21 -1.05 -7.73 -12.43
C LYS A 21 0.46 -7.63 -12.61
N TYR A 22 1.00 -6.41 -12.70
CA TYR A 22 2.42 -6.16 -12.81
C TYR A 22 3.18 -6.65 -11.56
N ALA A 23 2.71 -6.33 -10.36
CA ALA A 23 3.29 -6.82 -9.10
C ALA A 23 3.41 -8.34 -9.09
N LYS A 24 2.33 -9.05 -9.44
CA LYS A 24 2.33 -10.52 -9.50
C LYS A 24 3.30 -11.08 -10.53
N SER A 25 3.52 -10.38 -11.66
CA SER A 25 4.46 -10.82 -12.69
C SER A 25 5.92 -10.80 -12.26
N LEU A 26 6.24 -10.04 -11.21
CA LEU A 26 7.58 -9.97 -10.61
C LEU A 26 7.86 -11.13 -9.63
N ASN A 27 6.86 -11.99 -9.38
CA ASN A 27 6.93 -13.11 -8.44
C ASN A 27 7.45 -12.73 -7.03
N PRO A 28 6.85 -11.73 -6.34
CA PRO A 28 7.26 -11.33 -5.01
C PRO A 28 6.79 -12.32 -3.93
N ASP A 29 7.46 -12.35 -2.79
CA ASP A 29 7.05 -13.15 -1.63
C ASP A 29 5.71 -12.70 -1.04
N LYS A 30 5.48 -11.38 -1.01
CA LYS A 30 4.26 -10.76 -0.47
C LYS A 30 3.81 -9.58 -1.32
N VAL A 31 2.50 -9.35 -1.37
CA VAL A 31 1.90 -8.18 -2.03
C VAL A 31 0.88 -7.55 -1.08
N PHE A 32 1.05 -6.25 -0.82
CA PHE A 32 0.17 -5.49 0.05
C PHE A 32 -0.47 -4.32 -0.70
N ILE A 33 -1.58 -3.82 -0.16
CA ILE A 33 -2.24 -2.59 -0.60
C ILE A 33 -1.98 -1.49 0.43
N LEU A 34 -1.56 -0.32 -0.06
CA LEU A 34 -1.54 0.92 0.73
C LEU A 34 -2.93 1.55 0.74
N SER A 35 -3.68 1.32 1.81
CA SER A 35 -5.00 1.86 2.09
C SER A 35 -4.91 3.16 2.89
N ALA A 36 -5.54 4.23 2.41
CA ALA A 36 -5.68 5.49 3.16
C ALA A 36 -6.44 5.35 4.50
N LYS A 37 -7.29 4.32 4.63
CA LYS A 37 -8.07 4.06 5.85
C LYS A 37 -7.38 3.04 6.76
N TYR A 38 -6.83 1.97 6.19
CA TYR A 38 -6.36 0.81 6.95
C TYR A 38 -4.83 0.70 7.05
N GLY A 39 -4.08 1.56 6.37
CA GLY A 39 -2.62 1.49 6.30
C GLY A 39 -2.16 0.45 5.29
N LEU A 40 -1.40 -0.54 5.73
CA LEU A 40 -0.93 -1.69 4.98
C LEU A 40 -1.89 -2.87 5.18
N ILE A 41 -2.43 -3.42 4.09
CA ILE A 41 -3.33 -4.58 4.15
C ILE A 41 -2.97 -5.64 3.12
N ASP A 42 -3.15 -6.90 3.51
CA ASP A 42 -3.07 -8.05 2.61
C ASP A 42 -4.22 -8.04 1.59
N LEU A 43 -3.97 -8.61 0.40
CA LEU A 43 -4.95 -8.68 -0.69
C LEU A 43 -6.23 -9.45 -0.30
N GLU A 44 -6.11 -10.46 0.55
CA GLU A 44 -7.19 -11.35 0.97
C GLU A 44 -7.91 -10.85 2.24
N ARG A 45 -7.41 -9.79 2.89
CA ARG A 45 -8.03 -9.23 4.08
C ARG A 45 -9.44 -8.71 3.77
N GLU A 46 -10.44 -9.19 4.49
CA GLU A 46 -11.80 -8.65 4.40
C GLU A 46 -11.90 -7.28 5.08
N ILE A 47 -12.37 -6.28 4.33
CA ILE A 47 -12.56 -4.92 4.82
C ILE A 47 -13.91 -4.37 4.35
N GLU A 48 -14.37 -3.31 5.01
CA GLU A 48 -15.56 -2.58 4.58
C GLU A 48 -15.21 -1.59 3.46
N PRO A 49 -16.09 -1.43 2.46
CA PRO A 49 -15.95 -0.38 1.46
C PRO A 49 -15.84 1.00 2.14
N TYR A 50 -15.00 1.85 1.58
CA TYR A 50 -14.74 3.17 2.12
C TYR A 50 -14.35 4.15 1.00
N ASP A 51 -14.59 5.44 1.24
CA ASP A 51 -14.15 6.52 0.35
C ASP A 51 -13.24 7.47 1.13
N LYS A 52 -11.96 7.11 1.21
CA LYS A 52 -10.91 7.88 1.89
C LYS A 52 -9.68 7.91 1.02
N THR A 53 -9.04 9.07 0.90
CA THR A 53 -7.83 9.28 0.10
C THR A 53 -6.84 10.14 0.83
N LEU A 54 -5.54 9.83 0.70
CA LEU A 54 -4.47 10.70 1.20
C LEU A 54 -4.35 12.02 0.42
N ASN A 55 -4.99 12.11 -0.76
CA ASN A 55 -4.84 13.27 -1.64
C ASN A 55 -5.33 14.58 -1.02
N ASN A 56 -6.29 14.51 -0.09
CA ASN A 56 -6.85 15.68 0.57
C ASN A 56 -6.44 15.78 2.05
N MET A 57 -5.56 14.89 2.52
CA MET A 57 -5.10 14.90 3.91
C MET A 57 -3.95 15.89 4.10
N PRO A 58 -3.91 16.62 5.24
CA PRO A 58 -2.75 17.41 5.62
C PRO A 58 -1.51 16.54 5.82
N SER A 59 -0.32 17.11 5.57
CA SER A 59 0.96 16.39 5.72
C SER A 59 1.16 15.77 7.11
N GLU A 60 0.65 16.40 8.17
CA GLU A 60 0.72 15.85 9.53
C GLU A 60 -0.10 14.57 9.70
N GLU A 61 -1.27 14.48 9.07
CA GLU A 61 -2.08 13.26 9.09
C GLU A 61 -1.45 12.16 8.24
N ILE A 62 -0.82 12.52 7.12
CA ILE A 62 -0.11 11.57 6.27
C ILE A 62 1.09 10.97 7.04
N LYS A 63 1.82 11.76 7.83
CA LYS A 63 2.89 11.25 8.70
C LYS A 63 2.37 10.28 9.75
N LYS A 64 1.26 10.60 10.42
CA LYS A 64 0.62 9.66 11.37
C LYS A 64 0.15 8.37 10.70
N TRP A 65 -0.38 8.47 9.48
CA TRP A 65 -0.73 7.31 8.66
C TRP A 65 0.51 6.49 8.31
N GLU A 66 1.60 7.15 7.96
CA GLU A 66 2.88 6.54 7.61
C GLU A 66 3.50 5.79 8.80
N ASP A 67 3.54 6.40 9.99
CA ASP A 67 3.97 5.72 11.22
C ASP A 67 3.21 4.40 11.44
N CYS A 68 1.90 4.40 11.16
CA CYS A 68 1.06 3.20 11.25
C CYS A 68 1.45 2.15 10.20
N VAL A 69 1.68 2.57 8.95
CA VAL A 69 2.11 1.69 7.86
C VAL A 69 3.47 1.08 8.15
N ILE A 70 4.46 1.85 8.60
CA ILE A 70 5.79 1.33 8.96
C ILE A 70 5.68 0.34 10.12
N GLY A 71 4.85 0.62 11.12
CA GLY A 71 4.58 -0.30 12.23
C GLY A 71 3.93 -1.62 11.79
N GLN A 72 3.09 -1.60 10.75
CA GLN A 72 2.52 -2.81 10.14
C GLN A 72 3.53 -3.54 9.26
N LEU A 73 4.30 -2.81 8.46
CA LEU A 73 5.33 -3.34 7.57
C LEU A 73 6.38 -4.14 8.34
N LYS A 74 6.86 -3.60 9.45
CA LYS A 74 7.87 -4.24 10.32
C LYS A 74 7.42 -5.57 10.93
N LYS A 75 6.12 -5.89 10.92
CA LYS A 75 5.60 -7.19 11.35
C LYS A 75 5.67 -8.23 10.24
N GLU A 76 5.77 -7.79 8.99
CA GLU A 76 5.65 -8.62 7.81
C GLU A 76 6.96 -8.77 7.04
N ALA A 77 7.86 -7.79 7.14
CA ALA A 77 9.12 -7.69 6.41
C ALA A 77 10.12 -6.82 7.18
N ASN A 78 11.40 -6.89 6.82
CA ASN A 78 12.48 -6.06 7.36
C ASN A 78 12.75 -4.85 6.42
N PRO A 79 12.39 -3.61 6.79
CA PRO A 79 12.61 -2.42 5.95
C PRO A 79 14.07 -2.13 5.59
N GLU A 80 15.03 -2.65 6.35
CA GLU A 80 16.46 -2.41 6.16
C GLU A 80 17.11 -3.45 5.23
N GLU A 81 16.58 -4.68 5.22
CA GLU A 81 17.19 -5.82 4.53
C GLU A 81 16.42 -6.26 3.29
N ASP A 82 15.09 -6.21 3.32
CA ASP A 82 14.23 -6.71 2.24
C ASP A 82 14.10 -5.70 1.10
N GLU A 83 13.81 -6.20 -0.10
CA GLU A 83 13.55 -5.37 -1.27
C GLU A 83 12.06 -5.03 -1.41
N PHE A 84 11.74 -3.75 -1.53
CA PHE A 84 10.38 -3.28 -1.71
C PHE A 84 10.14 -2.72 -3.11
N ILE A 85 8.97 -3.01 -3.69
CA ILE A 85 8.56 -2.44 -4.98
C ILE A 85 7.30 -1.63 -4.76
N PHE A 86 7.38 -0.31 -5.00
CA PHE A 86 6.26 0.60 -4.85
C PHE A 86 5.53 0.79 -6.18
N LEU A 87 4.28 0.37 -6.22
CA LEU A 87 3.35 0.62 -7.33
C LEU A 87 2.19 1.53 -6.86
N ALA A 88 2.55 2.63 -6.21
CA ALA A 88 1.63 3.60 -5.63
C ALA A 88 2.10 5.03 -5.93
N GLY A 89 1.15 5.96 -6.02
CA GLY A 89 1.47 7.37 -6.31
C GLY A 89 2.31 8.02 -5.21
N GLU A 90 3.02 9.10 -5.56
CA GLU A 90 4.00 9.79 -4.70
C GLU A 90 3.48 10.03 -3.28
N LYS A 91 2.25 10.52 -3.11
CA LYS A 91 1.67 10.81 -1.77
C LYS A 91 1.64 9.61 -0.82
N TYR A 92 1.51 8.39 -1.35
CA TYR A 92 1.48 7.17 -0.54
C TYR A 92 2.88 6.67 -0.18
N ARG A 93 3.92 7.04 -0.95
CA ARG A 93 5.29 6.55 -0.74
C ARG A 93 6.23 7.59 -0.11
N LYS A 94 5.98 8.88 -0.32
CA LYS A 94 6.89 10.00 0.03
C LYS A 94 7.49 9.90 1.43
N TYR A 95 6.65 9.61 2.43
CA TYR A 95 7.10 9.52 3.83
C TYR A 95 7.54 8.11 4.22
N LEU A 96 7.21 7.07 3.44
CA LEU A 96 7.66 5.69 3.69
C LEU A 96 9.10 5.47 3.22
N LEU A 97 9.50 6.09 2.10
CA LEU A 97 10.81 5.87 1.48
C LEU A 97 12.00 6.14 2.42
N PRO A 98 12.00 7.18 3.28
CA PRO A 98 13.07 7.39 4.25
C PRO A 98 13.28 6.25 5.26
N HIS A 99 12.28 5.37 5.44
CA HIS A 99 12.33 4.24 6.38
C HIS A 99 12.69 2.92 5.71
N ILE A 100 12.93 2.91 4.40
CA ILE A 100 13.15 1.69 3.61
C ILE A 100 14.46 1.82 2.83
N SER A 101 15.39 0.91 3.11
CA SER A 101 16.75 0.99 2.56
C SER A 101 16.82 0.55 1.10
N LYS A 102 16.00 -0.43 0.68
CA LYS A 102 16.03 -1.02 -0.65
C LYS A 102 14.65 -0.95 -1.28
N TYR A 103 14.47 -0.06 -2.26
CA TYR A 103 13.21 0.04 -2.98
C TYR A 103 13.37 0.32 -4.47
N LYS A 104 12.35 -0.06 -5.24
CA LYS A 104 12.21 0.23 -6.68
C LYS A 104 10.84 0.85 -6.95
N ILE A 105 10.79 1.75 -7.93
CA ILE A 105 9.56 2.42 -8.37
C ILE A 105 9.50 2.34 -9.90
N PRO A 106 9.16 1.17 -10.45
CA PRO A 106 9.41 0.86 -11.87
C PRO A 106 8.45 1.53 -12.86
N LEU A 107 7.40 2.20 -12.39
CA LEU A 107 6.34 2.80 -13.22
C LEU A 107 6.30 4.33 -13.08
N GLU A 108 7.43 4.93 -12.70
CA GLU A 108 7.63 6.38 -12.58
C GLU A 108 8.76 6.85 -13.49
#